data_AF-A0A1H5UUA3-F1
#
_entry.id   AF-A0A1H5UUA3-F1
#
_cell.length_a   1.000
_cell.length_b   1.000
_cell.length_c   1.000
_cell.angle_alpha   90.00
_cell.angle_beta   90.00
_cell.angle_gamma   90.00
#
_symmetry.space_group_name_H-M   'P 1'
#
loop_
_entity.id
_entity.type
_entity.pdbx_description
1 polymer ?
#
loop_
_entity_poly.entity_id
_entity_poly.type
_entity_poly.pdbx_seq_one_letter_code
_entity_poly.pdbx_strand_id
1 'polypeptide(L)'
;MEAQHLDSWDEAAFQSAKMNEKIKMLEELLPKFLVENRAMYAILSKGIHELGESECLAAFPIVKVGIELVLDEKLEAIRKKQKLEDAKKAISALGSKVGR
;
A
#
# COMPACT_ATOMS: atom_id res chain seq x y z
N MET A 1 6.63 6.03 -11.76
CA MET A 1 6.06 5.49 -10.49
C MET A 1 4.87 6.36 -10.11
N GLU A 2 3.78 5.82 -9.53
CA GLU A 2 2.61 6.63 -9.11
C GLU A 2 2.99 7.82 -8.20
N ALA A 3 4.09 7.69 -7.45
CA ALA A 3 4.68 8.74 -6.62
C ALA A 3 5.22 9.97 -7.36
N GLN A 4 5.59 9.84 -8.64
CA GLN A 4 6.11 10.94 -9.46
C GLN A 4 5.05 11.97 -9.86
N HIS A 5 3.78 11.69 -9.55
CA HIS A 5 2.66 12.60 -9.76
C HIS A 5 2.31 13.43 -8.52
N LEU A 6 3.02 13.24 -7.40
CA LEU A 6 2.88 14.10 -6.22
C LEU A 6 3.62 15.41 -6.47
N ASP A 7 2.95 16.54 -6.27
CA ASP A 7 3.52 17.89 -6.54
C ASP A 7 4.79 18.19 -5.71
N SER A 8 5.02 17.44 -4.62
CA SER A 8 6.20 17.54 -3.74
C SER A 8 7.22 16.43 -3.94
N TRP A 9 7.17 15.68 -5.04
CA TRP A 9 8.09 14.56 -5.27
C TRP A 9 9.50 15.03 -5.62
N ASP A 10 10.45 14.77 -4.71
CA ASP A 10 11.88 14.92 -4.96
C ASP A 10 12.52 13.53 -5.16
N GLU A 11 12.74 13.17 -6.42
CA GLU A 11 13.36 11.90 -6.80
C GLU A 11 14.78 11.75 -6.24
N ALA A 12 15.57 12.83 -6.16
CA ALA A 12 16.93 12.76 -5.65
C ALA A 12 16.96 12.53 -4.13
N ALA A 13 16.05 13.20 -3.40
CA ALA A 13 15.84 12.96 -1.98
C ALA A 13 15.32 11.53 -1.74
N PHE A 14 14.40 11.04 -2.57
CA PHE A 14 13.91 9.67 -2.47
C PHE A 14 15.03 8.65 -2.68
N GLN A 15 15.81 8.76 -3.76
CA GLN A 15 16.86 7.77 -4.08
C GLN A 15 17.92 7.67 -2.97
N SER A 16 18.31 8.80 -2.40
CA SER A 16 19.31 8.89 -1.32
C SER A 16 18.78 8.53 0.08
N ALA A 17 17.46 8.45 0.25
CA ALA A 17 16.84 8.16 1.54
C ALA A 17 16.98 6.69 1.98
N LYS A 18 17.05 6.49 3.31
CA LYS A 18 16.98 5.15 3.92
C LYS A 18 15.57 4.56 3.74
N MET A 19 15.45 3.24 3.75
CA MET A 19 14.17 2.53 3.52
C MET A 19 13.02 3.04 4.41
N ASN A 20 13.30 3.33 5.68
CA ASN A 20 12.33 3.90 6.62
C ASN A 20 11.77 5.26 6.12
N GLU A 21 12.66 6.15 5.68
CA GLU A 21 12.29 7.46 5.14
C GLU A 21 11.59 7.32 3.79
N LYS A 22 12.01 6.37 2.94
CA LYS A 22 11.32 6.06 1.67
C LYS A 22 9.85 5.65 1.90
N ILE A 23 9.59 4.81 2.90
CA ILE A 23 8.22 4.39 3.24
C ILE A 23 7.40 5.58 3.73
N LYS A 24 8.00 6.48 4.51
CA LYS A 24 7.34 7.70 4.97
C LYS A 24 7.04 8.66 3.80
N MET A 25 7.96 8.85 2.85
CA MET A 25 7.70 9.66 1.66
C MET A 25 6.57 9.12 0.79
N LEU A 26 6.30 7.82 0.87
CA LEU A 26 5.25 7.13 0.13
C LEU A 26 3.99 6.91 0.98
N GLU A 27 3.82 7.61 2.10
CA GLU A 27 2.75 7.32 3.07
C GLU A 27 1.33 7.45 2.51
N GLU A 28 1.15 8.33 1.52
CA GLU A 28 -0.15 8.51 0.86
C GLU A 28 -0.48 7.40 -0.16
N LEU A 29 0.54 6.67 -0.61
CA LEU A 29 0.43 5.63 -1.64
C LEU A 29 0.53 4.22 -1.06
N LEU A 30 1.04 4.09 0.16
CA LEU A 30 1.19 2.84 0.86
C LEU A 30 0.03 2.62 1.85
N PRO A 31 -0.38 1.36 2.05
CA PRO A 31 -1.22 0.97 3.17
C PRO A 31 -0.76 1.58 4.50
N LYS A 32 -1.71 2.11 5.29
CA LYS A 32 -1.41 2.75 6.58
C LYS A 32 -0.62 1.83 7.49
N PHE A 33 -0.96 0.54 7.48
CA PHE A 33 -0.25 -0.48 8.24
C PHE A 33 1.26 -0.49 7.94
N LEU A 34 1.65 -0.37 6.66
CA LEU A 34 3.06 -0.34 6.28
C LEU A 34 3.77 0.92 6.74
N VAL A 35 3.10 2.06 6.68
CA VAL A 35 3.64 3.36 7.10
C VAL A 35 3.86 3.38 8.61
N GLU A 36 2.88 2.91 9.38
CA GLU A 36 2.93 2.82 10.84
C GLU A 36 3.99 1.82 11.32
N ASN A 37 4.17 0.72 10.59
CA ASN A 37 5.11 -0.34 10.94
C ASN A 37 6.41 -0.29 10.11
N ARG A 38 6.79 0.87 9.56
CA ARG A 38 7.97 1.04 8.68
C ARG A 38 9.31 0.60 9.28
N ALA A 39 9.41 0.53 10.61
CA ALA A 39 10.56 -0.05 11.31
C ALA A 39 10.76 -1.54 11.00
N MET A 40 9.68 -2.28 10.74
CA MET A 40 9.72 -3.68 10.31
C MET A 40 10.51 -3.82 9.00
N TYR A 41 10.30 -2.93 8.03
CA TYR A 41 11.04 -2.94 6.77
C TYR A 41 12.51 -2.58 6.94
N ALA A 42 12.86 -1.74 7.93
CA ALA A 42 14.27 -1.50 8.25
C ALA A 42 14.96 -2.77 8.78
N ILE A 43 14.24 -3.61 9.54
CA ILE A 43 14.72 -4.91 10.02
C ILE A 43 14.87 -5.89 8.85
N LEU A 44 13.86 -5.98 7.97
CA LEU A 44 13.90 -6.85 6.79
C LEU A 44 14.97 -6.43 5.79
N SER A 45 15.14 -5.12 5.57
CA SER A 45 16.15 -4.56 4.67
C SER A 45 17.58 -4.79 5.18
N LYS A 46 17.78 -4.90 6.49
CA LYS A 46 19.06 -5.36 7.08
C LYS A 46 19.19 -6.88 7.00
N GLY A 47 18.08 -7.59 7.09
CA GLY A 47 18.05 -9.05 7.23
C GLY A 47 18.43 -9.89 6.03
N ILE A 48 18.42 -9.33 4.83
CA ILE A 48 18.87 -10.07 3.64
C ILE A 48 20.41 -10.17 3.59
N HIS A 49 21.12 -9.31 4.33
CA HIS A 49 22.59 -9.25 4.32
C HIS A 49 23.25 -9.60 5.67
N GLU A 50 22.55 -9.43 6.80
CA GLU A 50 23.17 -9.52 8.14
C GLU A 50 22.43 -10.42 9.17
N LEU A 51 21.21 -10.91 8.90
CA LEU A 51 20.49 -11.76 9.86
C LEU A 51 20.86 -13.25 9.71
N GLY A 52 21.00 -13.94 10.84
CA GLY A 52 21.11 -15.38 10.89
C GLY A 52 19.78 -16.08 10.54
N GLU A 53 19.85 -17.37 10.20
CA GLU A 53 18.67 -18.19 9.83
C GLU A 53 17.55 -18.15 10.88
N SER A 54 17.90 -18.14 12.17
CA SER A 54 16.95 -18.06 13.28
C SER A 54 16.19 -16.73 13.33
N GLU A 55 16.85 -15.62 13.02
CA GLU A 55 16.23 -14.30 13.00
C GLU A 55 15.34 -14.12 11.77
N CYS A 56 15.74 -14.68 10.62
CA CYS A 56 14.91 -14.76 9.43
C CYS A 56 13.63 -15.57 9.68
N LEU A 57 13.73 -16.72 10.35
CA LEU A 57 12.58 -17.54 10.76
C LEU A 57 11.66 -16.78 11.72
N ALA A 58 12.21 -16.01 12.66
CA ALA A 58 11.42 -15.19 13.58
C ALA A 58 10.72 -14.02 12.87
N ALA A 59 11.36 -13.42 11.87
CA ALA A 59 10.79 -12.31 11.10
C ALA A 59 9.70 -12.75 10.12
N PHE A 60 9.83 -13.94 9.51
CA PHE A 60 8.96 -14.40 8.42
C PHE A 60 7.45 -14.31 8.71
N PRO A 61 6.92 -14.75 9.87
CA PRO A 61 5.49 -14.62 10.16
C PRO A 61 5.00 -13.18 10.13
N ILE A 62 5.82 -12.24 10.60
CA ILE A 62 5.49 -10.81 10.66
C ILE A 62 5.45 -10.23 9.24
N VAL A 63 6.42 -10.60 8.39
CA VAL A 63 6.42 -10.18 6.98
C VAL A 63 5.19 -10.71 6.25
N LYS A 64 4.87 -11.99 6.46
CA LYS A 64 3.74 -12.64 5.84
C LYS A 64 2.43 -11.90 6.17
N VAL A 65 2.21 -11.57 7.44
CA VAL A 65 1.05 -10.77 7.87
C VAL A 65 1.05 -9.40 7.19
N GLY A 66 2.21 -8.75 7.09
CA GLY A 66 2.32 -7.47 6.37
C GLY A 66 1.92 -7.58 4.90
N ILE A 67 2.32 -8.65 4.21
CA ILE A 67 1.93 -8.91 2.81
C ILE A 67 0.41 -9.16 2.71
N GLU A 68 -0.15 -9.97 3.60
CA GLU A 68 -1.59 -10.27 3.65
C GLU A 68 -2.42 -8.99 3.83
N LEU A 69 -2.04 -8.13 4.76
CA LEU A 69 -2.73 -6.84 5.00
C LEU A 69 -2.69 -5.92 3.78
N VAL A 70 -1.56 -5.85 3.08
CA VAL A 70 -1.42 -5.07 1.84
C VAL A 70 -2.35 -5.60 0.75
N LEU A 71 -2.46 -6.94 0.62
CA LEU A 71 -3.33 -7.57 -0.35
C LEU A 71 -4.82 -7.36 -0.01
N ASP A 72 -5.18 -7.47 1.27
CA ASP A 72 -6.55 -7.24 1.74
C ASP A 72 -7.01 -5.80 1.46
N GLU A 73 -6.19 -4.80 1.79
CA GLU A 73 -6.53 -3.39 1.49
C GLU A 73 -6.73 -3.15 -0.02
N LYS A 74 -5.89 -3.75 -0.88
CA LYS A 74 -6.05 -3.66 -2.33
C LYS A 74 -7.34 -4.32 -2.80
N LEU A 75 -7.67 -5.51 -2.28
CA LEU A 75 -8.92 -6.21 -2.61
C LEU A 75 -10.15 -5.42 -2.17
N GLU A 76 -10.12 -4.82 -0.99
CA GLU A 76 -11.19 -3.96 -0.48
C GLU A 76 -11.40 -2.73 -1.37
N ALA A 77 -10.33 -2.05 -1.77
CA ALA A 77 -10.39 -0.91 -2.68
C ALA A 77 -11.03 -1.27 -4.02
N ILE A 78 -10.65 -2.41 -4.60
CA ILE A 78 -11.23 -2.92 -5.86
C ILE A 78 -12.72 -3.20 -5.69
N ARG A 79 -13.10 -3.94 -4.62
CA ARG A 79 -14.50 -4.28 -4.33
C ARG A 79 -15.35 -3.03 -4.10
N LYS A 80 -14.83 -2.03 -3.38
CA LYS A 80 -15.52 -0.76 -3.15
C LYS A 80 -15.74 0.00 -4.45
N LYS A 81 -14.73 0.06 -5.32
CA LYS A 81 -14.83 0.69 -6.64
C LYS A 81 -15.88 0.01 -7.51
N GLN A 82 -15.88 -1.33 -7.57
CA GLN A 82 -16.89 -2.10 -8.31
C GLN A 82 -18.31 -1.82 -7.81
N LYS A 83 -18.54 -1.89 -6.49
CA LYS A 83 -19.85 -1.57 -5.89
C LYS A 83 -20.32 -0.16 -6.23
N LEU A 84 -19.43 0.83 -6.21
CA LEU A 84 -19.75 2.21 -6.55
C LEU A 84 -20.17 2.34 -8.02
N GLU A 85 -19.43 1.71 -8.94
CA GLU A 85 -19.74 1.73 -10.37
C GLU A 85 -21.06 1.03 -10.69
N ASP A 86 -21.33 -0.11 -10.05
CA ASP A 86 -22.60 -0.82 -10.21
C ASP A 86 -23.78 0.00 -9.68
N ALA A 87 -23.62 0.66 -8.53
CA ALA A 87 -24.62 1.57 -7.99
C ALA A 87 -24.89 2.75 -8.93
N LYS A 88 -23.84 3.39 -9.48
CA LYS A 88 -24.00 4.47 -10.47
C LYS A 88 -24.75 4.03 -11.71
N LYS A 89 -24.42 2.85 -12.25
CA LYS A 89 -25.12 2.26 -13.41
C LYS A 89 -26.59 2.01 -13.10
N ALA A 90 -26.90 1.44 -11.93
CA ALA A 90 -28.27 1.18 -11.51
C ALA A 90 -29.08 2.48 -11.37
N ILE A 91 -28.50 3.51 -10.74
CA ILE A 91 -29.12 4.84 -10.58
C ILE A 91 -29.39 5.48 -11.94
N SER A 92 -28.41 5.46 -12.86
CA SER A 92 -28.56 6.02 -14.21
C SER A 92 -29.65 5.31 -15.02
N ALA A 93 -29.71 3.98 -14.94
CA ALA A 93 -30.74 3.17 -15.59
C ALA A 93 -32.14 3.46 -15.05
N LEU A 94 -32.27 3.69 -13.73
CA LEU A 94 -33.54 4.09 -13.11
C LEU A 94 -33.95 5.50 -13.54
N GLY A 95 -33.04 6.48 -13.52
CA GLY A 95 -33.33 7.85 -13.95
C GLY A 95 -33.84 7.93 -15.40
N SER A 96 -33.28 7.10 -16.28
CA SER A 96 -33.68 7.01 -17.70
C SER A 96 -35.06 6.37 -17.92
N LYS A 97 -35.57 5.62 -16.93
CA LYS A 97 -36.91 5.01 -16.94
C LYS A 97 -37.96 5.89 -16.26
N VAL A 98 -37.59 6.62 -15.22
CA VAL A 98 -38.51 7.50 -14.47
C VAL A 98 -38.74 8.84 -15.18
N GLY A 99 -37.78 9.32 -15.97
CA GLY A 99 -37.92 10.54 -16.77
C GLY A 99 -38.68 10.37 -18.10
N ARG A 100 -39.39 9.25 -18.30
CA ARG A 100 -40.12 8.92 -19.53
C ARG A 100 -41.60 8.71 -19.24
#